data_AF-A0A1H0A7L8-F1
#
_entry.id   AF-A0A1H0A7L8-F1
#
_cell.length_a   1.000
_cell.length_b   1.000
_cell.length_c   1.000
_cell.angle_alpha   90.00
_cell.angle_beta   90.00
_cell.angle_gamma   90.00
#
_symmetry.space_group_name_H-M   'P 1'
#
loop_
_entity.id
_entity.type
_entity.pdbx_description
1 polymer ?
#
loop_
_entity_poly.entity_id
_entity_poly.type
_entity_poly.pdbx_seq_one_letter_code
_entity_poly.pdbx_strand_id
1 'polypeptide(L)'
;MLLASTTASALQAAGFIGTWDTDVSAGQSVLDLGAASVLAGNPGLVGKPVPLDVALAQIHPEDRDWVFGTIRDLRQTGGPVAIEFRILTRTGETRWILNQGLLAPTETGGLHGRGAYIDITNLSGRSVPRRDSGPASTEHLDAAADHCVQLHTALERHGDAALRLLSGMLLLGIGRALAQRAS
;
A
#
# COMPACT_ATOMS: atom_id res chain seq x y z
N MET A 1 21.47 -16.11 -2.26
CA MET A 1 20.37 -16.50 -1.35
C MET A 1 20.20 -15.57 -0.15
N LEU A 2 21.21 -14.80 0.30
CA LEU A 2 21.07 -13.84 1.42
C LEU A 2 20.25 -12.58 1.08
N LEU A 3 20.32 -12.07 -0.16
CA LEU A 3 19.64 -10.82 -0.56
C LEU A 3 18.11 -10.89 -0.52
N ALA A 4 17.53 -12.07 -0.76
CA ALA A 4 16.07 -12.29 -0.66
C ALA A 4 15.58 -12.30 0.80
N SER A 5 16.45 -12.70 1.74
CA SER A 5 16.11 -12.78 3.17
C SER A 5 16.16 -11.40 3.84
N THR A 6 17.14 -10.56 3.48
CA THR A 6 17.23 -9.18 4.01
C THR A 6 16.13 -8.27 3.47
N THR A 7 15.78 -8.40 2.19
CA THR A 7 14.68 -7.64 1.57
C THR A 7 13.32 -8.02 2.16
N ALA A 8 13.06 -9.32 2.37
CA ALA A 8 11.84 -9.77 3.04
C ALA A 8 11.73 -9.23 4.48
N SER A 9 12.82 -9.27 5.24
CA SER A 9 12.87 -8.73 6.61
C SER A 9 12.63 -7.22 6.65
N ALA A 10 13.25 -6.46 5.74
CA ALA A 10 13.08 -5.02 5.63
C ALA A 10 11.64 -4.63 5.24
N LEU A 11 11.04 -5.36 4.29
CA LEU A 11 9.63 -5.14 3.89
C LEU A 11 8.68 -5.39 5.06
N GLN A 12 8.88 -6.49 5.80
CA GLN A 12 8.06 -6.82 6.95
C GLN A 12 8.19 -5.78 8.07
N ALA A 13 9.41 -5.27 8.32
CA ALA A 13 9.64 -4.18 9.28
C ALA A 13 8.99 -2.86 8.86
N ALA A 14 8.88 -2.61 7.55
CA ALA A 14 8.15 -1.46 6.99
C ALA A 14 6.63 -1.62 7.00
N GLY A 15 6.11 -2.73 7.54
CA GLY A 15 4.67 -3.02 7.57
C GLY A 15 4.13 -3.51 6.23
N PHE A 16 4.95 -3.83 5.24
CA PHE A 16 4.47 -4.33 3.96
C PHE A 16 3.68 -5.63 4.15
N ILE A 17 2.42 -5.63 3.71
CA ILE A 17 1.55 -6.79 3.77
C ILE A 17 1.63 -7.57 2.47
N GLY A 18 1.48 -6.89 1.34
CA GLY A 18 1.38 -7.54 0.04
C GLY A 18 0.89 -6.62 -1.05
N THR A 19 0.84 -7.12 -2.27
CA THR A 19 0.48 -6.42 -3.49
C THR A 19 -0.89 -6.84 -4.03
N TRP A 20 -1.44 -5.97 -4.86
CA TRP A 20 -2.60 -6.23 -5.69
C TRP A 20 -2.37 -5.74 -7.12
N ASP A 21 -2.98 -6.43 -8.06
CA ASP A 21 -3.08 -6.07 -9.47
C ASP A 21 -4.55 -6.21 -9.88
N THR A 22 -5.13 -5.22 -10.57
CA THR A 22 -6.56 -5.25 -10.91
C THR A 22 -6.79 -4.80 -12.35
N ASP A 23 -7.50 -5.63 -13.09
CA ASP A 23 -8.14 -5.23 -14.33
C ASP A 23 -9.55 -4.71 -13.98
N VAL A 24 -9.74 -3.40 -14.13
CA VAL A 24 -11.00 -2.74 -13.79
C VAL A 24 -12.12 -3.19 -14.72
N SER A 25 -11.81 -3.46 -15.99
CA SER A 25 -12.79 -3.88 -16.99
C SER A 25 -13.31 -5.30 -16.71
N ALA A 26 -12.42 -6.19 -16.26
CA ALA A 26 -12.79 -7.53 -15.79
C ALA A 26 -13.45 -7.51 -14.40
N GLY A 27 -13.31 -6.41 -13.65
CA GLY A 27 -13.82 -6.29 -12.29
C GLY A 27 -13.09 -7.16 -11.27
N GLN A 28 -11.92 -7.69 -11.63
CA GLN A 28 -11.16 -8.68 -10.86
C GLN A 28 -9.83 -8.12 -10.38
N SER A 29 -9.40 -8.60 -9.22
CA SER A 29 -8.12 -8.30 -8.60
C SER A 29 -7.38 -9.59 -8.31
N VAL A 30 -6.08 -9.60 -8.56
CA VAL A 30 -5.15 -10.67 -8.21
C VAL A 30 -4.31 -10.20 -7.03
N LEU A 31 -4.26 -11.03 -6.00
CA LEU A 31 -3.52 -10.75 -4.76
C LEU A 31 -2.28 -11.65 -4.68
N ASP A 32 -1.19 -11.13 -4.12
CA ASP A 32 -0.09 -11.99 -3.67
C ASP A 32 -0.45 -12.72 -2.36
N LEU A 33 0.49 -13.53 -1.85
CA LEU A 33 0.27 -14.35 -0.67
C LEU A 33 -0.09 -13.53 0.57
N GLY A 34 0.61 -12.42 0.80
CA GLY A 34 0.41 -11.62 1.99
C GLY A 34 -0.91 -10.86 1.94
N ALA A 35 -1.23 -10.27 0.80
CA ALA A 35 -2.51 -9.61 0.59
C ALA A 35 -3.69 -10.61 0.67
N ALA A 36 -3.59 -11.79 0.04
CA ALA A 36 -4.61 -12.83 0.13
C ALA A 36 -4.82 -13.32 1.57
N SER A 37 -3.74 -13.44 2.35
CA SER A 37 -3.80 -13.88 3.74
C SER A 37 -4.46 -12.85 4.66
N VAL A 38 -4.15 -11.56 4.49
CA VAL A 38 -4.52 -10.50 5.44
C VAL A 38 -5.79 -9.76 5.01
N LEU A 39 -5.90 -9.36 3.74
CA LEU A 39 -7.03 -8.54 3.26
C LEU A 39 -8.23 -9.40 2.87
N ALA A 40 -7.99 -10.51 2.18
CA ALA A 40 -9.05 -11.47 1.82
C ALA A 40 -9.30 -12.52 2.92
N GLY A 41 -8.38 -12.67 3.88
CA GLY A 41 -8.49 -13.65 4.96
C GLY A 41 -8.34 -15.11 4.51
N ASN A 42 -7.91 -15.34 3.26
CA ASN A 42 -7.82 -16.65 2.63
C ASN A 42 -6.55 -16.76 1.74
N PRO A 43 -5.46 -17.38 2.23
CA PRO A 43 -4.23 -17.57 1.46
C PRO A 43 -4.42 -18.41 0.18
N GLY A 44 -5.47 -19.23 0.12
CA GLY A 44 -5.78 -20.05 -1.06
C GLY A 44 -6.23 -19.25 -2.28
N LEU A 45 -6.40 -17.92 -2.15
CA LEU A 45 -6.73 -17.00 -3.23
C LEU A 45 -5.50 -16.39 -3.93
N VAL A 46 -4.28 -16.68 -3.46
CA VAL A 46 -3.05 -16.17 -4.07
C VAL A 46 -3.01 -16.45 -5.59
N GLY A 47 -2.71 -15.41 -6.37
CA GLY A 47 -2.61 -15.50 -7.82
C GLY A 47 -3.94 -15.74 -8.56
N LYS A 48 -5.07 -15.85 -7.86
CA LYS A 48 -6.38 -16.08 -8.45
C LYS A 48 -7.11 -14.76 -8.65
N PRO A 49 -7.75 -14.54 -9.81
CA PRO A 49 -8.64 -13.39 -10.00
C PRO A 49 -9.85 -13.51 -9.07
N VAL A 50 -10.08 -12.48 -8.26
CA VAL A 50 -11.20 -12.40 -7.32
C VAL A 50 -11.92 -11.05 -7.44
N PRO A 51 -13.23 -10.99 -7.19
CA PRO A 51 -13.94 -9.72 -7.15
C PRO A 51 -13.50 -8.88 -5.92
N LEU A 52 -13.75 -7.58 -5.98
CA LEU A 52 -13.25 -6.61 -4.99
C LEU A 52 -13.75 -6.89 -3.56
N ASP A 53 -15.00 -7.33 -3.42
CA ASP A 53 -15.62 -7.70 -2.15
C ASP A 53 -14.93 -8.91 -1.49
N VAL A 54 -14.48 -9.87 -2.29
CA VAL A 54 -13.66 -10.99 -1.84
C VAL A 54 -12.23 -10.54 -1.51
N ALA A 55 -11.63 -9.69 -2.35
CA ALA A 55 -10.27 -9.18 -2.14
C ALA A 55 -10.13 -8.38 -0.83
N LEU A 56 -11.21 -7.71 -0.41
CA LEU A 56 -11.27 -6.84 0.76
C LEU A 56 -12.24 -7.36 1.84
N ALA A 57 -12.41 -8.67 1.93
CA ALA A 57 -13.37 -9.30 2.84
C ALA A 57 -13.15 -8.97 4.32
N GLN A 58 -11.91 -8.68 4.72
CA GLN A 58 -11.55 -8.34 6.11
C GLN A 58 -11.73 -6.85 6.45
N ILE A 59 -12.23 -5.99 5.53
CA ILE A 59 -12.52 -4.58 5.89
C ILE A 59 -13.47 -4.50 7.08
N HIS A 60 -13.11 -3.64 8.03
CA HIS A 60 -13.91 -3.36 9.22
C HIS A 60 -15.33 -2.93 8.80
N PRO A 61 -16.40 -3.45 9.42
CA PRO A 61 -17.77 -3.21 8.96
C PRO A 61 -18.13 -1.72 8.76
N GLU A 62 -17.69 -0.87 9.68
CA GLU A 62 -17.90 0.60 9.61
C GLU A 62 -17.20 1.27 8.42
N ASP A 63 -16.15 0.65 7.88
CA ASP A 63 -15.36 1.25 6.80
C ASP A 63 -15.80 0.82 5.40
N ARG A 64 -16.64 -0.22 5.31
CA ARG A 64 -17.03 -0.81 4.03
C ARG A 64 -17.63 0.22 3.08
N ASP A 65 -18.69 0.89 3.47
CA ASP A 65 -19.44 1.75 2.56
C ASP A 65 -18.58 2.85 1.95
N TRP A 66 -17.77 3.53 2.76
CA TRP A 66 -16.94 4.63 2.29
C TRP A 66 -15.72 4.14 1.49
N VAL A 67 -15.10 3.00 1.87
CA VAL A 67 -13.98 2.42 1.11
C VAL A 67 -14.44 1.95 -0.27
N PHE A 68 -15.52 1.17 -0.34
CA PHE A 68 -16.06 0.68 -1.61
C PHE A 68 -16.55 1.83 -2.49
N GLY A 69 -17.12 2.89 -1.90
CA GLY A 69 -17.46 4.11 -2.62
C GLY A 69 -16.24 4.79 -3.24
N THR A 70 -15.18 5.00 -2.45
CA THR A 70 -13.94 5.62 -2.92
C THR A 70 -13.27 4.81 -4.03
N ILE A 71 -13.21 3.48 -3.88
CA ILE A 71 -12.62 2.61 -4.92
C ILE A 71 -13.47 2.63 -6.19
N ARG A 72 -14.79 2.66 -6.08
CA ARG A 72 -15.68 2.78 -7.25
C ARG A 72 -15.42 4.07 -8.02
N ASP A 73 -15.28 5.19 -7.33
CA ASP A 73 -14.99 6.48 -7.96
C ASP A 73 -13.62 6.45 -8.67
N LEU A 74 -12.60 5.91 -8.00
CA LEU A 74 -11.27 5.70 -8.60
C LEU A 74 -11.29 4.76 -9.81
N ARG A 75 -12.16 3.74 -9.81
CA ARG A 75 -12.36 2.84 -10.96
C ARG A 75 -13.06 3.52 -12.14
N GLN A 76 -13.68 4.69 -11.94
CA GLN A 76 -14.25 5.50 -13.03
C GLN A 76 -13.27 6.54 -13.54
N THR A 77 -12.51 7.18 -12.64
CA THR A 77 -11.64 8.31 -13.00
C THR A 77 -10.20 7.89 -13.33
N GLY A 78 -9.76 6.74 -12.83
CA GLY A 78 -8.34 6.42 -12.72
C GLY A 78 -7.60 7.34 -11.74
N GLY A 79 -6.29 7.17 -11.67
CA GLY A 79 -5.41 8.01 -10.84
C GLY A 79 -4.81 7.30 -9.62
N PRO A 80 -4.10 8.06 -8.76
CA PRO A 80 -3.41 7.51 -7.61
C PRO A 80 -4.39 6.94 -6.57
N VAL A 81 -4.03 5.79 -6.02
CA VAL A 81 -4.72 5.16 -4.89
C VAL A 81 -3.94 5.47 -3.63
N ALA A 82 -4.59 6.10 -2.65
CA ALA A 82 -4.04 6.35 -1.32
C ALA A 82 -5.21 6.37 -0.33
N ILE A 83 -5.52 5.20 0.25
CA ILE A 83 -6.69 5.00 1.11
C ILE A 83 -6.24 4.33 2.40
N GLU A 84 -6.58 4.93 3.54
CA GLU A 84 -6.30 4.37 4.87
C GLU A 84 -7.59 3.84 5.49
N PHE A 85 -7.69 2.54 5.74
CA PHE A 85 -8.89 1.93 6.30
C PHE A 85 -8.56 0.86 7.34
N ARG A 86 -9.54 0.50 8.14
CA ARG A 86 -9.40 -0.56 9.14
C ARG A 86 -9.75 -1.92 8.54
N ILE A 87 -8.99 -2.93 8.93
CA ILE A 87 -9.40 -4.34 8.81
C ILE A 87 -9.69 -4.91 10.19
N LEU A 88 -10.55 -5.92 10.23
CA LEU A 88 -10.78 -6.76 11.39
C LEU A 88 -10.17 -8.13 11.11
N THR A 89 -9.14 -8.51 11.86
CA THR A 89 -8.49 -9.80 11.70
C THR A 89 -9.38 -10.93 12.25
N ARG A 90 -9.06 -12.19 11.90
CA ARG A 90 -9.75 -13.36 12.45
C ARG A 90 -9.67 -13.46 13.98
N THR A 91 -8.66 -12.85 14.61
CA THR A 91 -8.51 -12.81 16.07
C THR A 91 -9.29 -11.66 16.72
N GLY A 92 -10.03 -10.86 15.94
CA GLY A 92 -10.79 -9.71 16.41
C GLY A 92 -9.96 -8.43 16.62
N GLU A 93 -8.69 -8.44 16.19
CA GLU A 93 -7.84 -7.25 16.27
C GLU A 93 -8.18 -6.29 15.13
N THR A 94 -8.28 -5.00 15.45
CA THR A 94 -8.41 -3.94 14.43
C THR A 94 -7.03 -3.46 14.03
N ARG A 95 -6.75 -3.45 12.72
CA ARG A 95 -5.48 -2.94 12.16
C ARG A 95 -5.75 -1.86 11.13
N TRP A 96 -4.88 -0.85 11.10
CA TRP A 96 -4.94 0.22 10.09
C TRP A 96 -4.08 -0.16 8.89
N ILE A 97 -4.68 -0.13 7.71
CA ILE A 97 -4.04 -0.47 6.45
C ILE A 97 -4.03 0.75 5.54
N LEU A 98 -2.86 1.08 5.02
CA LEU A 98 -2.71 1.97 3.87
C LEU A 98 -2.73 1.12 2.59
N ASN A 99 -3.68 1.39 1.71
CA ASN A 99 -3.65 0.97 0.32
C ASN A 99 -3.04 2.08 -0.53
N GLN A 100 -1.89 1.80 -1.13
CA GLN A 100 -1.17 2.74 -1.98
C GLN A 100 -0.92 2.13 -3.36
N GLY A 101 -1.28 2.84 -4.43
CA GLY A 101 -1.16 2.31 -5.79
C GLY A 101 -1.58 3.31 -6.85
N LEU A 102 -1.91 2.80 -8.04
CA LEU A 102 -2.33 3.59 -9.19
C LEU A 102 -3.31 2.80 -10.03
N LEU A 103 -4.28 3.48 -10.62
CA LEU A 103 -5.11 3.02 -11.73
C LEU A 103 -4.74 3.83 -12.98
N ALA A 104 -4.21 3.17 -14.01
CA ALA A 104 -3.74 3.80 -15.24
C ALA A 104 -4.51 3.30 -16.47
N PRO A 105 -4.70 4.13 -17.51
CA PRO A 105 -5.29 3.70 -18.78
C PRO A 105 -4.49 2.58 -19.45
N THR A 106 -5.21 1.63 -20.06
CA THR A 106 -4.65 0.60 -20.93
C THR A 106 -4.75 1.02 -22.40
N GLU A 107 -3.94 0.40 -23.27
CA GLU A 107 -4.03 0.61 -24.73
C GLU A 107 -5.40 0.26 -25.31
N THR A 108 -6.13 -0.65 -24.64
CA THR A 108 -7.47 -1.11 -25.03
C THR A 108 -8.61 -0.22 -24.53
N GLY A 109 -8.31 0.89 -23.82
CA GLY A 109 -9.32 1.85 -23.36
C GLY A 109 -9.96 1.52 -22.00
N GLY A 110 -9.35 0.64 -21.20
CA GLY A 110 -9.74 0.34 -19.83
C GLY A 110 -8.78 0.93 -18.79
N LEU A 111 -8.98 0.57 -17.51
CA LEU A 111 -8.03 0.89 -16.44
C LEU A 111 -7.39 -0.39 -15.90
N HIS A 112 -6.07 -0.37 -15.72
CA HIS A 112 -5.30 -1.38 -15.01
C HIS A 112 -4.68 -0.72 -13.79
N GLY A 113 -4.91 -1.29 -12.60
CA GLY A 113 -4.27 -0.81 -11.39
C GLY A 113 -3.30 -1.78 -10.74
N ARG A 114 -2.30 -1.23 -10.05
CA ARG A 114 -1.37 -1.97 -9.19
C ARG A 114 -1.07 -1.18 -7.93
N GLY A 115 -0.81 -1.89 -6.84
CA GLY A 115 -0.43 -1.27 -5.59
C GLY A 115 -0.05 -2.25 -4.51
N ALA A 116 0.07 -1.73 -3.30
CA ALA A 116 0.45 -2.46 -2.10
C ALA A 116 -0.42 -2.07 -0.91
N TYR A 117 -0.56 -3.02 0.00
CA TYR A 117 -1.11 -2.83 1.33
C TYR A 117 0.04 -2.76 2.35
N ILE A 118 -0.04 -1.78 3.23
CA ILE A 118 0.95 -1.53 4.29
C ILE A 118 0.19 -1.45 5.61
N ASP A 119 0.60 -2.25 6.59
CA ASP A 119 0.17 -2.14 7.98
C ASP A 119 0.78 -0.89 8.60
N ILE A 120 -0.09 0.08 8.88
CA ILE A 120 0.28 1.35 9.49
C ILE A 120 -0.20 1.44 10.94
N THR A 121 -0.62 0.32 11.55
CA THR A 121 -1.17 0.28 12.92
C THR A 121 -0.23 0.91 13.95
N ASN A 122 1.08 0.75 13.77
CA ASN A 122 2.10 1.30 14.68
C ASN A 122 2.64 2.68 14.25
N LEU A 123 2.24 3.20 13.08
CA LEU A 123 2.63 4.54 12.61
C LEU A 123 1.72 5.56 13.28
N SER A 124 2.19 6.07 14.41
CA SER A 124 1.36 6.77 15.39
C SER A 124 0.89 8.16 14.95
N GLY A 125 -0.43 8.30 14.84
CA GLY A 125 -1.19 9.55 14.98
C GLY A 125 -2.63 9.37 15.48
N ARG A 126 -3.13 8.12 15.65
CA ARG A 126 -4.54 7.83 15.96
C ARG A 126 -4.68 6.67 16.96
N SER A 127 -4.54 7.02 18.25
CA SER A 127 -5.03 6.37 19.49
C SER A 127 -4.77 4.88 19.80
N VAL A 128 -3.62 4.57 20.44
CA VAL A 128 -3.40 3.47 21.43
C VAL A 128 -2.33 3.94 22.46
N PRO A 129 -2.33 3.54 23.76
CA PRO A 129 -1.43 4.11 24.78
C PRO A 129 0.06 3.89 24.50
N ARG A 130 0.81 4.99 24.54
CA ARG A 130 2.25 5.09 24.26
C ARG A 130 3.08 4.36 25.32
N ARG A 131 3.86 3.34 24.92
CA ARG A 131 5.12 3.00 25.61
C ARG A 131 6.21 3.90 25.05
N ASP A 132 6.84 4.68 25.93
CA ASP A 132 7.88 5.65 25.59
C ASP A 132 8.95 5.05 24.68
N SER A 133 9.07 5.63 23.49
CA SER A 133 10.24 5.48 22.62
C SER A 133 10.76 6.89 22.38
N GLY A 134 12.02 7.14 22.76
CA GLY A 134 12.66 8.46 22.73
C GLY A 134 12.76 9.09 21.33
N PRO A 135 13.29 10.31 21.22
CA PRO A 135 13.27 11.08 19.97
C PRO A 135 14.13 10.40 18.89
N ALA A 136 13.49 9.89 17.83
CA ALA A 136 14.18 9.48 16.61
C ALA A 136 14.66 10.74 15.85
N SER A 137 15.97 10.79 15.54
CA SER A 137 16.67 11.94 14.95
C SER A 137 16.24 12.23 13.50
N THR A 138 16.21 13.52 13.15
CA THR A 138 15.96 14.08 11.79
C THR A 138 16.89 13.51 10.71
N GLU A 139 18.11 13.12 11.09
CA GLU A 139 19.11 12.50 10.20
C GLU A 139 18.57 11.29 9.43
N HIS A 140 17.66 10.51 10.01
CA HIS A 140 17.15 9.31 9.35
C HIS A 140 16.15 9.60 8.21
N LEU A 141 15.42 10.72 8.27
CA LEU A 141 14.46 11.11 7.23
C LEU A 141 15.14 11.75 6.03
N ASP A 142 16.15 12.59 6.26
CA ASP A 142 16.95 13.18 5.19
C ASP A 142 17.72 12.09 4.44
N ALA A 143 18.34 11.14 5.17
CA ALA A 143 18.96 9.97 4.56
C ALA A 143 17.95 9.13 3.76
N ALA A 144 16.73 8.93 4.26
CA ALA A 144 15.70 8.21 3.52
C ALA A 144 15.29 8.94 2.23
N ALA A 145 15.20 10.27 2.25
CA ALA A 145 14.92 11.09 1.08
C ALA A 145 15.99 10.90 -0.01
N ASP A 146 17.27 10.99 0.37
CA ASP A 146 18.39 10.82 -0.56
C ASP A 146 18.39 9.44 -1.22
N HIS A 147 18.19 8.38 -0.43
CA HIS A 147 18.09 7.02 -0.97
C HIS A 147 16.87 6.86 -1.90
N CYS A 148 15.73 7.48 -1.57
CA CYS A 148 14.53 7.43 -2.39
C CYS A 148 14.70 8.18 -3.72
N VAL A 149 15.42 9.31 -3.74
CA VAL A 149 15.75 10.06 -4.97
C VAL A 149 16.64 9.21 -5.88
N GLN A 150 17.66 8.56 -5.32
CA GLN A 150 18.56 7.68 -6.05
C GLN A 150 17.81 6.47 -6.64
N LEU A 151 16.95 5.84 -5.84
CA LEU A 151 16.08 4.74 -6.27
C LEU A 151 15.16 5.18 -7.43
N HIS A 152 14.46 6.31 -7.27
CA HIS A 152 13.57 6.83 -8.29
C HIS A 152 14.29 7.11 -9.62
N THR A 153 15.48 7.72 -9.54
CA THR A 153 16.33 7.98 -10.72
C THR A 153 16.77 6.69 -11.41
N ALA A 154 17.09 5.64 -10.65
CA ALA A 154 17.44 4.34 -11.20
C ALA A 154 16.24 3.67 -11.89
N LEU A 155 15.04 3.80 -11.32
CA LEU A 155 13.80 3.22 -11.85
C LEU A 155 13.30 3.96 -13.10
N GLU A 156 13.47 5.28 -13.19
CA GLU A 156 13.24 6.05 -14.43
C GLU A 156 14.07 5.48 -15.59
N ARG A 157 15.33 5.09 -15.35
CA ARG A 157 16.21 4.49 -16.37
C ARG A 157 15.84 3.05 -16.71
N HIS A 158 15.25 2.31 -15.77
CA HIS A 158 14.81 0.94 -15.99
C HIS A 158 13.57 0.85 -16.89
N GLY A 159 12.72 1.88 -16.88
CA GLY A 159 11.58 2.00 -17.79
C GLY A 159 10.31 1.27 -17.35
N ASP A 160 10.32 0.59 -16.19
CA ASP A 160 9.10 0.01 -15.62
C ASP A 160 8.19 1.12 -15.06
N ALA A 161 7.07 1.33 -15.74
CA ALA A 161 6.13 2.41 -15.42
C ALA A 161 5.53 2.29 -14.01
N ALA A 162 5.35 1.07 -13.48
CA ALA A 162 4.79 0.85 -12.16
C ALA A 162 5.82 1.17 -11.07
N LEU A 163 7.05 0.68 -11.21
CA LEU A 163 8.12 0.97 -10.24
C LEU A 163 8.48 2.45 -10.18
N ARG A 164 8.50 3.11 -11.35
CA ARG A 164 8.72 4.55 -11.48
C ARG A 164 7.67 5.36 -10.71
N LEU A 165 6.41 4.95 -10.82
CA LEU A 165 5.33 5.64 -10.14
C LEU A 165 5.32 5.37 -8.63
N LEU A 166 5.56 4.12 -8.19
CA LEU A 166 5.66 3.78 -6.76
C LEU A 166 6.78 4.56 -6.05
N SER A 167 7.95 4.67 -6.68
CA SER A 167 9.06 5.47 -6.15
C SER A 167 8.76 6.97 -6.13
N GLY A 168 8.03 7.49 -7.13
CA GLY A 168 7.55 8.86 -7.13
C GLY A 168 6.55 9.17 -6.00
N MET A 169 5.67 8.22 -5.67
CA MET A 169 4.76 8.38 -4.53
C MET A 169 5.47 8.34 -3.18
N LEU A 170 6.49 7.47 -3.03
CA LEU A 170 7.31 7.43 -1.83
C LEU A 170 8.07 8.75 -1.61
N LEU A 171 8.64 9.32 -2.68
CA LEU A 171 9.26 10.64 -2.66
C LEU A 171 8.30 11.73 -2.17
N LEU A 172 7.07 11.74 -2.69
CA LEU A 172 6.05 12.69 -2.27
C LEU A 172 5.68 12.53 -0.79
N GLY A 173 5.59 11.29 -0.29
CA GLY A 173 5.31 10.98 1.11
C GLY A 173 6.42 11.47 2.05
N ILE A 174 7.68 11.20 1.70
CA ILE A 174 8.85 11.67 2.47
C ILE A 174 8.89 13.21 2.50
N GLY A 175 8.66 13.87 1.36
CA GLY A 175 8.61 15.33 1.27
C GLY A 175 7.54 15.96 2.18
N ARG A 176 6.36 15.34 2.28
CA ARG A 176 5.30 15.79 3.21
C ARG A 176 5.70 15.64 4.68
N ALA A 177 6.32 14.52 5.05
CA ALA A 177 6.75 14.27 6.43
C ALA A 177 7.85 15.25 6.88
N LEU A 178 8.76 15.63 5.97
CA LEU A 178 9.76 16.66 6.20
C LEU A 178 9.09 18.04 6.39
N ALA A 179 8.13 18.39 5.54
CA ALA A 179 7.41 19.68 5.61
C ALA A 179 6.63 19.85 6.94
N GLN A 180 5.95 18.80 7.40
CA GLN A 180 5.15 18.83 8.63
C GLN A 180 5.97 18.97 9.93
N ARG A 181 7.29 18.71 9.89
CA ARG A 181 8.19 18.84 11.04
C ARG A 181 9.01 20.13 11.02
N ALA A 182 9.00 20.84 9.89
CA ALA A 182 9.61 22.15 9.74
C ALA A 182 8.64 23.32 10.08
N SER A 183 7.40 23.00 10.47
CA SER A 183 6.36 23.94 10.90
C SER A 183 6.01 23.74 12.37
#